data_AF-A0A2K8SHW0-F1
#
_entry.id   AF-A0A2K8SHW0-F1
#
_cell.length_a   1.000
_cell.length_b   1.000
_cell.length_c   1.000
_cell.angle_alpha   90.00
_cell.angle_beta   90.00
_cell.angle_gamma   90.00
#
_symmetry.space_group_name_H-M   'P 1'
#
loop_
_entity.id
_entity.type
_entity.pdbx_description
1 polymer ?
#
loop_
_entity_poly.entity_id
_entity_poly.type
_entity_poly.pdbx_seq_one_letter_code
_entity_poly.pdbx_strand_id
1 'polypeptide(L)' 'MVFDYIEKYPHRTKQILGISYEQLQTLLECAQKRHKEIKEEQESQKIRINASGGGRPTKLSTSEQVCLCLFYLTGV' A
#
# COMPACT_ATOMS: atom_id res chain seq x y z
N MET A 1 2.31 9.93 9.91
CA MET A 1 3.03 9.39 8.74
C MET A 1 2.75 10.27 7.52
N VAL A 2 3.52 10.17 6.42
CA VAL A 2 3.28 10.93 5.17
C VAL A 2 1.85 10.71 4.67
N PHE A 3 1.33 9.49 4.80
CA PHE A 3 -0.04 9.16 4.46
C PHE A 3 -1.07 9.97 5.26
N ASP A 4 -0.98 10.00 6.60
CA ASP A 4 -1.89 10.80 7.44
C ASP A 4 -1.87 12.30 7.09
N TYR A 5 -0.69 12.81 6.69
CA TYR A 5 -0.56 14.20 6.27
C TYR A 5 -1.27 14.47 4.94
N ILE A 6 -1.17 13.54 3.98
CA ILE A 6 -1.85 13.62 2.70
C ILE A 6 -3.36 13.53 2.87
N GLU A 7 -3.85 12.60 3.69
CA GLU A 7 -5.27 12.47 4.03
C GLU A 7 -5.82 13.76 4.67
N LYS A 8 -5.04 14.39 5.55
CA LYS A 8 -5.40 15.67 6.17
C LYS A 8 -5.36 16.84 5.19
N TYR A 9 -4.48 16.80 4.19
CA TYR A 9 -4.28 17.87 3.21
C TYR A 9 -4.26 17.34 1.75
N PRO A 10 -5.41 16.90 1.21
CA PRO A 10 -5.48 16.28 -0.12
C PRO A 10 -4.93 17.15 -1.26
N HIS A 11 -5.07 18.47 -1.14
CA HIS A 11 -4.56 19.44 -2.12
C HIS A 11 -3.02 19.42 -2.25
N ARG A 12 -2.29 18.93 -1.24
CA ARG A 12 -0.82 18.82 -1.27
C ARG A 12 -0.33 17.52 -1.91
N THR A 13 -1.21 16.56 -2.22
CA THR A 13 -0.81 15.24 -2.75
C THR A 13 0.08 15.36 -3.98
N LYS A 14 -0.27 16.25 -4.92
CA LYS A 14 0.49 16.44 -6.15
C LYS A 14 1.90 16.98 -5.89
N GLN A 15 2.05 17.86 -4.89
CA GLN A 15 3.35 18.39 -4.50
C GLN A 15 4.23 17.33 -3.83
N ILE A 16 3.63 16.42 -3.06
CA ILE A 16 4.35 15.44 -2.24
C ILE A 16 4.67 14.16 -3.03
N LEU A 17 3.73 13.70 -3.86
CA LEU A 17 3.78 12.40 -4.55
C LEU A 17 3.77 12.51 -6.08
N GLY A 18 3.76 13.72 -6.64
CA GLY A 18 3.72 13.93 -8.09
C GLY A 18 2.39 13.57 -8.79
N ILE A 19 1.39 13.07 -8.06
CA ILE A 19 0.06 12.65 -8.58
C ILE A 19 -1.10 13.33 -7.86
N SER A 20 -2.26 13.46 -8.52
CA SER A 20 -3.45 14.00 -7.85
C SER A 20 -3.94 13.08 -6.73
N TYR A 21 -4.73 13.63 -5.81
CA TYR A 21 -5.32 12.83 -4.74
C TYR A 21 -6.29 11.76 -5.28
N GLU A 22 -7.06 12.07 -6.31
CA GLU A 22 -7.97 11.11 -6.97
C GLU A 22 -7.19 9.95 -7.62
N GLN A 23 -6.06 10.26 -8.25
CA GLN A 23 -5.15 9.26 -8.80
C GLN A 23 -4.57 8.38 -7.70
N LEU A 24 -4.19 8.98 -6.56
CA LEU A 24 -3.74 8.23 -5.40
C LEU A 24 -4.84 7.29 -4.88
N GLN A 25 -6.06 7.77 -4.68
CA GLN A 25 -7.17 6.94 -4.20
C GLN A 25 -7.45 5.76 -5.13
N THR A 26 -7.51 6.02 -6.44
CA THR A 26 -7.70 4.97 -7.46
C THR A 26 -6.58 3.93 -7.41
N LEU A 27 -5.33 4.38 -7.28
CA LEU A 27 -4.17 3.49 -7.16
C LEU A 27 -4.24 2.65 -5.88
N LEU A 28 -4.64 3.24 -4.75
CA LEU A 28 -4.76 2.54 -3.47
C LEU A 28 -5.81 1.43 -3.54
N GLU A 29 -6.97 1.70 -4.13
CA GLU A 29 -8.01 0.69 -4.33
C GLU A 29 -7.52 -0.47 -5.21
N CYS A 30 -6.89 -0.15 -6.35
CA CYS A 30 -6.31 -1.15 -7.24
C CYS A 30 -5.23 -1.99 -6.52
N ALA A 31 -4.34 -1.33 -5.77
CA ALA A 31 -3.25 -1.99 -5.05
C ALA A 31 -3.77 -2.91 -3.95
N GLN A 32 -4.78 -2.48 -3.17
CA GLN A 32 -5.41 -3.31 -2.15
C GLN A 32 -6.08 -4.54 -2.76
N LYS A 33 -6.85 -4.36 -3.83
CA LYS A 33 -7.50 -5.46 -4.54
C LYS A 33 -6.45 -6.45 -5.06
N ARG A 34 -5.43 -5.97 -5.76
CA ARG A 34 -4.38 -6.82 -6.34
C ARG A 34 -3.58 -7.53 -5.26
N HIS A 35 -3.26 -6.86 -4.16
CA HIS A 35 -2.55 -7.46 -3.04
C HIS A 35 -3.35 -8.60 -2.40
N LYS A 36 -4.67 -8.42 -2.25
CA LYS A 36 -5.56 -9.46 -1.76
C LYS A 36 -5.56 -10.68 -2.69
N GLU A 37 -5.75 -10.47 -4.00
CA GLU A 37 -5.74 -11.54 -5.00
C GLU A 37 -4.42 -12.32 -4.98
N ILE A 38 -3.28 -11.62 -4.98
CA ILE A 38 -1.95 -12.26 -4.92
C ILE A 38 -1.81 -13.08 -3.64
N LYS A 39 -2.28 -12.55 -2.51
CA LYS A 39 -2.21 -13.26 -1.23
C LYS A 39 -3.07 -14.52 -1.24
N GLU A 40 -4.28 -14.45 -1.77
CA GLU A 40 -5.17 -15.61 -1.91
C GLU A 40 -4.59 -16.68 -2.84
N GLU A 41 -4.00 -16.27 -3.97
CA GLU A 41 -3.31 -17.17 -4.89
C GLU A 41 -2.08 -17.83 -4.23
N GLN A 42 -1.28 -17.06 -3.49
CA GLN A 42 -0.14 -17.61 -2.76
C GLN A 42 -0.57 -18.57 -1.66
N GLU A 43 -1.67 -18.29 -0.97
CA GLU A 43 -2.18 -19.19 0.06
C GLU A 43 -2.77 -20.48 -0.52
N SER A 44 -3.40 -20.43 -1.70
CA SER A 44 -3.94 -21.63 -2.37
C SER A 44 -2.84 -22.57 -2.89
N GLN A 45 -1.67 -22.02 -3.23
CA GLN A 45 -0.51 -22.79 -3.72
C GLN A 45 0.44 -23.28 -2.61
N LYS A 46 0.28 -22.83 -1.36
CA LYS A 46 1.20 -23.19 -0.26
C LYS A 46 0.97 -24.61 0.25
N ILE A 47 2.01 -25.44 0.19
CA ILE A 47 2.10 -26.69 0.96
C ILE A 47 2.61 -26.32 2.36
N ARG A 48 1.72 -26.31 3.36
CA ARG A 48 2.06 -25.89 4.73
C ARG A 48 2.50 -27.08 5.59
N ILE A 49 3.64 -26.93 6.27
CA ILE A 49 4.07 -27.81 7.37
C ILE A 49 3.49 -27.31 8.71
N ASN A 50 3.36 -25.98 8.88
CA ASN A 50 2.85 -25.32 10.10
C ASN A 50 1.55 -24.53 9.83
N ALA A 51 0.76 -24.28 10.88
CA ALA A 51 -0.41 -23.42 10.80
C ALA A 51 -0.03 -21.96 10.43
N SER A 52 -0.97 -21.22 9.82
CA SER A 52 -0.78 -19.79 9.53
C SER A 52 -0.55 -18.97 10.80
N GLY A 53 0.19 -17.87 10.67
CA GLY A 53 0.32 -16.86 11.73
C GLY A 53 1.64 -16.91 12.50
N GLY A 54 2.58 -17.80 12.15
CA GLY A 54 3.92 -17.84 12.76
C GLY A 54 4.87 -16.69 12.34
N GLY A 55 4.47 -15.86 11.38
CA GLY A 55 5.28 -14.75 10.87
C GLY A 55 5.08 -13.45 11.65
N ARG A 56 6.05 -12.53 11.57
CA ARG A 56 5.93 -11.19 12.14
C ARG A 56 4.85 -10.37 11.39
N PRO A 57 3.93 -9.71 12.09
CA PRO A 57 2.96 -8.83 11.44
C PRO A 57 3.63 -7.64 10.76
N THR A 58 3.04 -7.17 9.66
CA THR A 58 3.51 -5.98 8.94
C THR A 58 3.29 -4.72 9.78
N LYS A 59 4.27 -3.81 9.80
CA LYS A 59 4.18 -2.56 10.56
C LYS A 59 3.33 -1.48 9.88
N LEU A 60 3.22 -1.55 8.56
CA LEU A 60 2.52 -0.58 7.72
C LEU A 60 1.37 -1.27 7.00
N SER A 61 0.25 -0.58 6.87
CA SER A 61 -0.84 -0.96 5.98
C SER A 61 -0.40 -0.92 4.51
N THR A 62 -1.14 -1.58 3.63
CA THR A 62 -0.88 -1.53 2.18
C THR A 62 -0.88 -0.09 1.66
N SER A 63 -1.79 0.76 2.16
CA SER A 63 -1.87 2.16 1.72
C SER A 63 -0.65 2.98 2.13
N GLU A 64 -0.17 2.80 3.36
CA GLU A 64 1.05 3.45 3.83
C GLU A 64 2.28 2.97 3.06
N GLN A 65 2.36 1.67 2.73
CA GLN A 65 3.43 1.12 1.91
C GLN A 65 3.44 1.74 0.50
N VAL A 66 2.28 1.81 -0.16
CA VAL A 66 2.16 2.44 -1.49
C VAL A 66 2.56 3.90 -1.44
N CYS A 67 2.07 4.66 -0.46
CA CYS A 67 2.42 6.07 -0.32
C CYS A 67 3.91 6.27 -0.04
N LEU A 68 4.51 5.43 0.80
CA LEU A 68 5.95 5.47 1.07
C LEU A 68 6.75 5.16 -0.20
N CYS A 69 6.35 4.16 -0.98
CA CYS A 69 6.98 3.83 -2.25
C CYS A 69 6.91 5.01 -3.23
N LEU A 70 5.72 5.62 -3.41
CA LEU A 70 5.57 6.80 -4.27
C LEU A 70 6.44 7.95 -3.81
N PHE A 71 6.48 8.22 -2.50
CA PHE A 71 7.32 9.27 -1.93
C PHE A 71 8.81 9.08 -2.28
N TYR A 72 9.32 7.84 -2.21
CA TYR A 72 10.70 7.54 -2.60
C TYR A 72 10.94 7.53 -4.11
N LEU A 73 9.95 7.18 -4.92
CA LEU A 73 10.07 7.14 -6.38
C LEU A 73 9.91 8.52 -7.05
N THR A 74 9.17 9.41 -6.40
CA THR A 74 8.90 10.78 -6.87
C THR A 74 9.74 11.84 -6.15
N GLY A 75 10.51 11.42 -5.15
CA GLY A 75 11.52 12.24 -4.51
C GLY A 75 12.68 12.56 -5.46
N VAL A 76 12.95 13.85 -5.61
CA VAL A 76 14.25 14.42 -6.01
C VAL A 76 15.26 14.20 -4.89
#